data_AF-A0A2N9LU42-F1
#
_entry.id   AF-A0A2N9LU42-F1
#
_cell.length_a   1.000
_cell.length_b   1.000
_cell.length_c   1.000
_cell.angle_alpha   90.00
_cell.angle_beta   90.00
_cell.angle_gamma   90.00
#
_symmetry.space_group_name_H-M   'P 1'
#
loop_
_entity.id
_entity.type
_entity.pdbx_description
1 polymer ?
#
loop_
_entity_poly.entity_id
_entity_poly.type
_entity_poly.pdbx_seq_one_letter_code
_entity_poly.pdbx_strand_id
1 'polypeptide(L)'
;MRKPILTLTTDFGLADHYVGTMKGVILGICPQAQIVDIGHEVSPFEVTEGAYLIAQAYRYFPNKTVHVVVVDPGVGTARRPILMEAAGQYFVAPDNGVLSMIYTRDQHKIRLISNEKYFLHPVSRTFHGRDIFSPVAAHLASGVPPSRMGKLIEDYLRPAFQKPQRAGKRTWSGRILKIDRFGNIITNFHTEDFPDLEKRNFAMVIGPHETSVLAHTYAESGPGELFVIVGSSGYLEVSVSQGSAAKKIGCESGALAELLVW
;
A
#
# COMPACT_ATOMS: atom_id res chain seq x y z
N MET A 1 -26.79 -0.84 16.18
CA MET A 1 -25.30 -0.73 16.23
C MET A 1 -24.77 -0.74 14.80
N ARG A 2 -23.77 0.08 14.47
CA ARG A 2 -23.16 0.07 13.12
C ARG A 2 -22.43 -1.26 12.93
N LYS A 3 -22.64 -1.92 11.79
CA LYS A 3 -21.92 -3.15 11.43
C LYS A 3 -20.42 -2.86 11.34
N PRO A 4 -19.54 -3.70 11.90
CA PRO A 4 -18.10 -3.47 11.80
C PRO A 4 -17.64 -3.64 10.36
N ILE A 5 -16.71 -2.81 9.91
CA ILE A 5 -16.14 -2.89 8.56
C ILE A 5 -14.74 -3.49 8.67
N LEU A 6 -14.47 -4.49 7.84
CA LEU A 6 -13.12 -4.99 7.61
C LEU A 6 -12.77 -4.77 6.16
N THR A 7 -11.52 -4.41 5.90
CA THR A 7 -11.03 -4.36 4.51
C THR A 7 -9.94 -5.37 4.27
N LEU A 8 -9.82 -5.84 3.03
CA LEU A 8 -8.77 -6.76 2.62
C LEU A 8 -7.89 -6.12 1.54
N THR A 9 -6.57 -6.21 1.70
CA THR A 9 -5.57 -5.84 0.70
C THR A 9 -4.55 -6.97 0.61
N THR A 10 -4.43 -7.63 -0.54
CA THR A 10 -3.54 -8.79 -0.71
C THR A 10 -2.88 -8.85 -2.08
N ASP A 11 -1.92 -9.76 -2.25
CA ASP A 11 -1.32 -10.17 -3.53
C ASP A 11 -1.77 -11.58 -3.99
N PHE A 12 -2.86 -12.11 -3.42
CA PHE A 12 -3.37 -13.46 -3.70
C PHE A 12 -4.14 -13.62 -5.02
N GLY A 13 -4.45 -12.52 -5.70
CA GLY A 13 -5.37 -12.51 -6.84
C GLY A 13 -6.79 -12.96 -6.47
N LEU A 14 -7.63 -13.10 -7.50
CA LEU A 14 -9.01 -13.58 -7.38
C LEU A 14 -9.27 -14.95 -8.05
N ALA A 15 -8.25 -15.56 -8.64
CA ALA A 15 -8.39 -16.84 -9.34
C ALA A 15 -8.51 -18.03 -8.36
N ASP A 16 -7.84 -17.94 -7.21
CA ASP A 16 -7.74 -19.01 -6.22
C ASP A 16 -8.63 -18.78 -4.98
N HIS A 17 -8.78 -19.82 -4.16
CA HIS A 17 -9.67 -19.83 -3.00
C HIS A 17 -9.21 -18.95 -1.82
N TYR A 18 -7.98 -18.40 -1.84
CA TYR A 18 -7.35 -17.78 -0.68
C TYR A 18 -8.20 -16.64 -0.07
N VAL A 19 -8.62 -15.69 -0.89
CA VAL A 19 -9.43 -14.54 -0.45
C VAL A 19 -10.79 -14.99 0.08
N GLY A 20 -11.46 -15.92 -0.62
CA GLY A 20 -12.73 -16.47 -0.17
C GLY A 20 -12.62 -17.20 1.18
N THR A 21 -11.51 -17.90 1.40
CA THR A 21 -11.22 -18.60 2.66
C THR A 21 -11.02 -17.61 3.80
N MET A 22 -10.26 -16.54 3.60
CA MET A 22 -10.09 -15.46 4.59
C MET A 22 -11.43 -14.83 4.97
N LYS A 23 -12.28 -14.54 3.99
CA LYS A 23 -13.65 -14.02 4.21
C LYS A 23 -14.50 -15.00 5.02
N GLY A 24 -14.43 -16.29 4.72
CA GLY A 24 -15.13 -17.33 5.48
C GLY A 24 -14.70 -17.37 6.94
N VAL A 25 -13.40 -17.29 7.23
CA VAL A 25 -12.87 -17.22 8.61
C VAL A 25 -13.37 -15.96 9.32
N ILE A 26 -13.33 -14.81 8.65
CA ILE A 26 -13.82 -13.54 9.21
C ILE A 26 -15.30 -13.65 9.57
N LEU A 27 -16.13 -14.13 8.65
CA LEU A 27 -17.58 -14.24 8.85
C LEU A 27 -17.95 -15.30 9.90
N GLY A 28 -17.13 -16.34 10.07
CA GLY A 28 -17.31 -17.33 11.13
C GLY A 28 -17.11 -16.75 12.54
N ILE A 29 -16.20 -15.78 12.70
CA ILE A 29 -15.90 -15.14 13.99
C ILE A 29 -16.70 -13.86 14.22
N CYS A 30 -16.97 -13.11 13.15
CA CYS A 30 -17.72 -11.86 13.16
C CYS A 30 -18.82 -11.89 12.06
N PRO A 31 -19.96 -12.56 12.30
CA PRO A 31 -21.00 -12.71 11.27
C PRO A 31 -21.64 -11.40 10.78
N GLN A 32 -21.50 -10.31 11.55
CA GLN A 32 -22.03 -8.99 11.20
C GLN A 32 -21.04 -8.13 10.41
N ALA A 33 -19.82 -8.64 10.14
CA ALA A 33 -18.78 -7.93 9.40
C ALA A 33 -19.24 -7.54 7.99
N GLN A 34 -18.99 -6.28 7.63
CA GLN A 34 -19.01 -5.82 6.24
C GLN A 34 -17.57 -5.89 5.71
N ILE A 35 -17.33 -6.82 4.80
CA ILE A 35 -16.00 -6.99 4.19
C ILE A 35 -15.93 -6.17 2.91
N VAL A 36 -14.92 -5.33 2.78
CA VAL A 36 -14.65 -4.49 1.61
C VAL A 36 -13.26 -4.81 1.06
N ASP A 37 -13.18 -5.26 -0.18
CA ASP A 37 -11.90 -5.51 -0.82
C ASP A 37 -11.32 -4.18 -1.33
N ILE A 38 -10.12 -3.81 -0.85
CA ILE A 38 -9.35 -2.70 -1.43
C ILE A 38 -8.70 -3.15 -2.73
N GLY A 39 -8.17 -4.38 -2.73
CA GLY A 39 -7.54 -4.97 -3.90
C GLY A 39 -6.82 -6.26 -3.55
N HIS A 40 -6.85 -7.22 -4.49
CA HIS A 40 -6.17 -8.51 -4.36
C HIS A 40 -5.13 -8.73 -5.45
N GLU A 41 -5.03 -7.80 -6.39
CA GLU A 41 -4.15 -7.82 -7.56
C GLU A 41 -2.91 -6.94 -7.32
N VAL A 42 -2.45 -6.83 -6.07
CA VAL A 42 -1.11 -6.31 -5.81
C VAL A 42 -0.12 -7.27 -6.48
N SER A 43 0.89 -6.74 -7.16
CA SER A 43 1.91 -7.57 -7.80
C SER A 43 2.50 -8.54 -6.77
N PRO A 44 2.67 -9.84 -7.11
CA PRO A 44 3.17 -10.82 -6.16
C PRO A 44 4.45 -10.36 -5.47
N PHE A 45 4.47 -10.43 -4.14
CA PHE A 45 5.62 -10.07 -3.29
C PHE A 45 5.96 -8.57 -3.20
N GLU A 46 5.25 -7.69 -3.92
CA GLU A 46 5.53 -6.24 -3.95
C GLU A 46 4.96 -5.50 -2.72
N VAL A 47 5.69 -5.59 -1.60
CA VAL A 47 5.32 -4.95 -0.32
C VAL A 47 5.09 -3.43 -0.47
N THR A 48 5.87 -2.77 -1.33
CA THR A 48 5.74 -1.32 -1.58
C THR A 48 4.43 -0.98 -2.26
N GLU A 49 3.99 -1.77 -3.23
CA GLU A 49 2.71 -1.59 -3.89
C GLU A 49 1.58 -1.80 -2.87
N GLY A 50 1.63 -2.87 -2.07
CA GLY A 50 0.66 -3.10 -0.99
C GLY A 50 0.57 -1.93 0.00
N ALA A 51 1.71 -1.35 0.37
CA ALA A 51 1.77 -0.18 1.23
C ALA A 51 1.14 1.06 0.58
N TYR A 52 1.38 1.27 -0.71
CA TYR A 52 0.77 2.35 -1.47
C TYR A 52 -0.76 2.20 -1.52
N LEU A 53 -1.29 1.03 -1.87
CA LEU A 53 -2.74 0.81 -1.99
C LEU A 53 -3.48 1.13 -0.69
N ILE A 54 -3.04 0.55 0.43
CA ILE A 54 -3.74 0.78 1.69
C ILE A 54 -3.63 2.24 2.13
N ALA A 55 -2.46 2.89 1.92
CA ALA A 55 -2.24 4.29 2.27
C ALA A 55 -3.13 5.27 1.48
N GLN A 56 -3.58 4.89 0.27
CA GLN A 56 -4.53 5.69 -0.50
C GLN A 56 -5.99 5.48 -0.07
N ALA A 57 -6.31 4.37 0.60
CA ALA A 57 -7.69 3.98 0.87
C ALA A 57 -8.16 4.29 2.30
N TYR A 58 -7.34 4.01 3.33
CA TYR A 58 -7.82 3.91 4.72
C TYR A 58 -8.49 5.18 5.26
N ARG A 59 -8.05 6.38 4.87
CA ARG A 59 -8.64 7.65 5.36
C ARG A 59 -10.09 7.88 4.94
N TYR A 60 -10.55 7.18 3.91
CA TYR A 60 -11.95 7.22 3.46
C TYR A 60 -12.85 6.25 4.23
N PHE A 61 -12.26 5.39 5.06
CA PHE A 61 -13.01 4.49 5.93
C PHE A 61 -13.31 5.14 7.28
N PRO A 62 -14.45 4.79 7.90
CA PRO A 62 -14.81 5.33 9.21
C PRO A 62 -13.88 4.81 10.31
N ASN A 63 -13.86 5.53 11.43
CA ASN A 63 -13.21 5.08 12.66
C ASN A 63 -13.64 3.66 13.04
N LYS A 64 -12.70 2.92 13.65
CA LYS A 64 -12.81 1.52 14.06
C LYS A 64 -12.89 0.50 12.92
N THR A 65 -12.66 0.91 11.67
CA THR A 65 -12.42 -0.05 10.58
C THR A 65 -11.17 -0.88 10.87
N VAL A 66 -11.20 -2.18 10.54
CA VAL A 66 -10.05 -3.08 10.66
C VAL A 66 -9.54 -3.46 9.26
N HIS A 67 -8.33 -3.04 8.93
CA HIS A 67 -7.69 -3.32 7.65
C HIS A 67 -6.79 -4.54 7.78
N VAL A 68 -7.04 -5.59 6.99
CA VAL A 68 -6.14 -6.72 6.84
C VAL A 68 -5.31 -6.49 5.58
N VAL A 69 -4.00 -6.34 5.76
CA VAL A 69 -3.05 -6.07 4.67
C VAL A 69 -2.03 -7.20 4.64
N VAL A 70 -2.10 -8.04 3.62
CA VAL A 70 -1.27 -9.25 3.50
C VAL A 70 -0.63 -9.31 2.13
N VAL A 71 0.54 -8.71 2.03
CA VAL A 71 1.53 -8.92 0.95
C VAL A 71 2.78 -9.41 1.66
N ASP A 72 3.04 -10.71 1.60
CA ASP A 72 3.88 -11.38 2.59
C ASP A 72 4.82 -12.44 1.99
N PRO A 73 5.90 -12.02 1.30
CA PRO A 73 6.92 -12.95 0.83
C PRO A 73 7.64 -13.69 1.96
N GLY A 74 7.56 -13.20 3.19
CA GLY A 74 8.20 -13.77 4.37
C GLY A 74 7.29 -14.68 5.21
N VAL A 75 6.16 -15.15 4.68
CA VAL A 75 5.23 -16.01 5.43
C VAL A 75 5.95 -17.26 5.99
N GLY A 76 5.62 -17.63 7.23
CA GLY A 76 6.23 -18.80 7.90
C GLY A 76 7.70 -18.66 8.30
N THR A 77 8.29 -17.47 8.16
CA THR A 77 9.68 -17.15 8.57
C THR A 77 9.72 -16.40 9.92
N ALA A 78 10.81 -15.67 10.19
CA ALA A 78 10.99 -14.87 11.40
C ALA A 78 10.15 -13.58 11.46
N ARG A 79 9.53 -13.16 10.34
CA ARG A 79 8.73 -11.91 10.31
C ARG A 79 7.51 -12.01 11.22
N ARG A 80 7.30 -11.00 12.06
CA ARG A 80 6.26 -11.01 13.10
C ARG A 80 4.91 -10.57 12.54
N PRO A 81 3.77 -11.04 13.08
CA PRO A 81 2.47 -10.41 12.84
C PRO A 81 2.30 -9.20 13.78
N ILE A 82 1.82 -8.08 13.25
CA ILE A 82 1.64 -6.83 14.00
C ILE A 82 0.23 -6.27 13.86
N LEU A 83 -0.19 -5.58 14.91
CA LEU A 83 -1.38 -4.76 14.95
C LEU A 83 -0.97 -3.30 15.13
N MET A 84 -1.36 -2.45 14.18
CA MET A 84 -1.23 -1.00 14.29
C MET A 84 -2.58 -0.37 14.65
N GLU A 85 -2.55 0.56 15.61
CA GLU A 85 -3.63 1.50 15.90
C GLU A 85 -3.21 2.87 15.35
N ALA A 86 -3.91 3.40 14.34
CA ALA A 86 -3.59 4.69 13.70
C ALA A 86 -4.86 5.34 13.14
N ALA A 87 -4.95 6.68 13.16
CA ALA A 87 -6.10 7.43 12.64
C ALA A 87 -7.49 6.94 13.14
N GLY A 88 -7.56 6.42 14.37
CA GLY A 88 -8.79 5.85 14.94
C GLY A 88 -9.23 4.51 14.33
N GLN A 89 -8.37 3.85 13.56
CA GLN A 89 -8.59 2.58 12.87
C GLN A 89 -7.52 1.54 13.27
N TYR A 90 -7.69 0.30 12.80
CA TYR A 90 -6.82 -0.83 13.13
C TYR A 90 -6.25 -1.47 11.87
N PHE A 91 -4.99 -1.88 11.89
CA PHE A 91 -4.34 -2.54 10.76
C PHE A 91 -3.64 -3.80 11.24
N VAL A 92 -3.96 -4.93 10.62
CA VAL A 92 -3.42 -6.25 10.93
C VAL A 92 -2.60 -6.70 9.72
N ALA A 93 -1.29 -6.88 9.92
CA ALA A 93 -0.35 -7.03 8.83
C ALA A 93 0.94 -7.77 9.23
N PRO A 94 1.73 -8.28 8.27
CA PRO A 94 3.11 -8.67 8.51
C PRO A 94 4.01 -7.47 8.83
N ASP A 95 4.93 -7.64 9.77
CA ASP A 95 6.01 -6.70 10.06
C ASP A 95 7.11 -6.85 9.00
N ASN A 96 6.82 -6.40 7.79
CA ASN A 96 7.72 -6.39 6.63
C ASN A 96 7.82 -5.00 5.97
N GLY A 97 7.19 -4.00 6.57
CA GLY A 97 7.10 -2.65 6.05
C GLY A 97 5.83 -2.33 5.24
N VAL A 98 4.88 -3.25 5.07
CA VAL A 98 3.66 -2.96 4.28
C VAL A 98 2.80 -1.81 4.86
N LEU A 99 2.96 -1.45 6.14
CA LEU A 99 2.25 -0.32 6.75
C LEU A 99 3.06 0.98 6.79
N SER A 100 4.25 1.03 6.17
CA SER A 100 5.20 2.14 6.36
C SER A 100 4.76 3.49 5.82
N MET A 101 3.93 3.53 4.78
CA MET A 101 3.33 4.79 4.31
C MET A 101 2.31 5.38 5.29
N ILE A 102 1.79 4.57 6.22
CA ILE A 102 0.87 5.04 7.26
C ILE A 102 1.66 5.52 8.48
N TYR A 103 2.74 4.80 8.86
CA TYR A 103 3.62 5.19 9.96
C TYR A 103 4.15 6.62 9.81
N THR A 104 4.46 7.02 8.58
CA THR A 104 5.05 8.33 8.26
C THR A 104 4.04 9.46 8.29
N ARG A 105 2.74 9.16 8.18
CA ARG A 105 1.66 10.15 8.06
C ARG A 105 0.90 10.38 9.36
N ASP A 106 0.68 9.32 10.15
CA ASP A 106 -0.15 9.39 11.35
C ASP A 106 0.59 8.96 12.61
N GLN A 107 0.20 9.56 13.74
CA GLN A 107 0.56 9.00 15.04
C GLN A 107 -0.04 7.60 15.18
N HIS A 108 0.77 6.68 15.70
CA HIS A 108 0.42 5.27 15.73
C HIS A 108 0.96 4.55 16.97
N LYS A 109 0.35 3.42 17.29
CA LYS A 109 0.83 2.44 18.27
C LYS A 109 0.93 1.08 17.60
N ILE A 110 2.04 0.38 17.80
CA ILE A 110 2.24 -0.96 17.25
C ILE A 110 2.25 -1.98 18.38
N ARG A 111 1.56 -3.10 18.16
CA ARG A 111 1.57 -4.27 19.03
C ARG A 111 2.08 -5.48 18.26
N LEU A 112 2.87 -6.29 18.94
CA LEU A 112 3.11 -7.66 18.50
C LEU A 112 1.83 -8.47 18.70
N ILE A 113 1.36 -9.13 17.64
CA ILE A 113 0.27 -10.10 17.77
C ILE A 113 0.88 -11.41 18.27
N SER A 114 0.69 -11.72 19.55
CA SER A 114 1.28 -12.91 20.19
C SER A 114 0.29 -13.77 20.95
N ASN A 115 -0.97 -13.34 21.07
CA ASN A 115 -1.97 -14.10 21.80
C ASN A 115 -2.67 -15.13 20.89
N GLU A 116 -2.16 -16.35 20.92
CA GLU A 116 -2.62 -17.46 20.06
C GLU A 116 -4.08 -17.88 20.29
N LYS A 117 -4.73 -17.42 21.37
CA LYS A 117 -6.17 -17.63 21.59
C LYS A 117 -7.01 -17.06 20.45
N TYR A 118 -6.50 -16.04 19.75
CA TYR A 118 -7.20 -15.38 18.65
C TYR A 118 -6.75 -15.90 17.27
N PHE A 119 -5.99 -17.00 17.22
CA PHE A 119 -5.55 -17.63 15.98
C PHE A 119 -6.50 -18.78 15.63
N LEU A 120 -6.57 -19.09 14.33
CA LEU A 120 -7.19 -20.31 13.84
C LEU A 120 -6.13 -21.41 13.84
N HIS A 121 -6.38 -22.46 14.61
CA HIS A 121 -5.47 -23.61 14.72
C HIS A 121 -5.93 -24.79 13.84
N PRO A 122 -4.98 -25.58 13.30
CA PRO A 122 -3.54 -25.41 13.40
C PRO A 122 -3.03 -24.24 12.53
N VAL A 123 -2.03 -23.50 13.02
CA VAL A 123 -1.38 -22.41 12.26
C VAL A 123 -0.48 -23.02 11.18
N SER A 124 -0.84 -22.83 9.91
CA SER A 124 -0.04 -23.28 8.77
C SER A 124 1.17 -22.38 8.55
N ARG A 125 2.22 -22.94 7.94
CA ARG A 125 3.45 -22.20 7.62
C ARG A 125 3.34 -21.30 6.40
N THR A 126 2.30 -21.46 5.58
CA THR A 126 2.18 -20.81 4.28
C THR A 126 0.94 -19.92 4.14
N PHE A 127 0.02 -19.93 5.12
CA PHE A 127 -1.22 -19.18 5.00
C PHE A 127 -1.62 -18.42 6.28
N HIS A 128 -0.71 -17.59 6.79
CA HIS A 128 -0.98 -16.70 7.92
C HIS A 128 -2.12 -15.69 7.65
N GLY A 129 -2.43 -15.40 6.37
CA GLY A 129 -3.65 -14.69 5.97
C GLY A 129 -4.91 -15.29 6.57
N ARG A 130 -5.08 -16.61 6.43
CA ARG A 130 -6.19 -17.39 6.99
C ARG A 130 -6.03 -17.61 8.50
N ASP A 131 -4.82 -17.96 8.94
CA ASP A 131 -4.64 -18.55 10.27
C ASP A 131 -4.41 -17.52 11.39
N ILE A 132 -3.87 -16.35 11.05
CA ILE A 132 -3.49 -15.31 12.03
C ILE A 132 -4.22 -14.01 11.73
N PHE A 133 -4.08 -13.48 10.52
CA PHE A 133 -4.51 -12.12 10.21
C PHE A 133 -6.03 -11.98 10.13
N SER A 134 -6.70 -12.88 9.41
CA SER A 134 -8.17 -12.92 9.32
C SER A 134 -8.85 -13.08 10.69
N PRO A 135 -8.50 -14.07 11.54
CA PRO A 135 -9.19 -14.27 12.81
C PRO A 135 -8.90 -13.15 13.81
N VAL A 136 -7.66 -12.63 13.87
CA VAL A 136 -7.33 -11.47 14.72
C VAL A 136 -8.15 -10.25 14.32
N ALA A 137 -8.25 -9.96 13.02
CA ALA A 137 -9.04 -8.85 12.53
C ALA A 137 -10.54 -9.01 12.84
N ALA A 138 -11.07 -10.23 12.69
CA ALA A 138 -12.46 -10.53 13.04
C ALA A 138 -12.73 -10.37 14.54
N HIS A 139 -11.82 -10.77 15.41
CA HIS A 139 -11.95 -10.54 16.85
C HIS A 139 -11.90 -9.05 17.22
N LEU A 140 -11.01 -8.27 16.61
CA LEU A 140 -10.99 -6.81 16.78
C LEU A 140 -12.32 -6.18 16.34
N ALA A 141 -12.82 -6.57 15.17
CA ALA A 141 -14.10 -6.13 14.63
C ALA A 141 -15.30 -6.50 15.52
N SER A 142 -15.24 -7.64 16.20
CA SER A 142 -16.22 -8.08 17.20
C SER A 142 -16.09 -7.37 18.56
N GLY A 143 -15.16 -6.41 18.71
CA GLY A 143 -15.02 -5.57 19.90
C GLY A 143 -14.00 -6.06 20.92
N VAL A 144 -13.18 -7.07 20.61
CA VAL A 144 -12.06 -7.44 21.47
C VAL A 144 -11.06 -6.28 21.52
N PRO A 145 -10.64 -5.81 22.71
CA PRO A 145 -9.71 -4.70 22.82
C PRO A 145 -8.34 -5.01 22.18
N PRO A 146 -7.70 -4.04 21.47
CA PRO A 146 -6.37 -4.20 20.89
C PRO A 146 -5.30 -4.68 21.88
N SER A 147 -5.41 -4.27 23.15
CA SER A 147 -4.50 -4.66 24.23
C SER A 147 -4.49 -6.18 24.51
N ARG A 148 -5.52 -6.91 24.07
CA ARG A 148 -5.58 -8.37 24.21
C ARG A 148 -4.76 -9.11 23.15
N MET A 149 -4.35 -8.46 22.06
CA MET A 149 -3.61 -9.09 20.96
C MET A 149 -2.13 -9.28 21.29
N GLY A 150 -1.57 -8.40 22.12
CA GLY A 150 -0.22 -8.52 22.66
C GLY A 150 0.38 -7.19 23.11
N LYS A 151 1.68 -7.23 23.43
CA LYS A 151 2.41 -6.09 24.00
C LYS A 151 2.70 -5.02 22.95
N LEU A 152 2.82 -3.77 23.40
CA LEU A 152 3.36 -2.68 22.58
C LEU A 152 4.82 -2.99 22.22
N ILE A 153 5.21 -2.59 21.01
CA ILE A 153 6.56 -2.70 20.49
C ILE A 153 6.98 -1.39 19.83
N GLU A 154 8.29 -1.14 19.84
CA GLU A 154 8.91 0.04 19.21
C GLU A 154 9.91 -0.35 18.10
N ASP A 155 10.30 -1.62 18.06
CA ASP A 155 11.26 -2.23 17.15
C ASP A 155 10.61 -2.83 15.90
N TYR A 156 9.71 -2.09 15.24
CA TYR A 156 9.04 -2.52 14.00
C TYR A 156 9.73 -1.97 12.75
N LEU A 157 9.59 -2.67 11.62
CA LEU A 157 10.27 -2.31 10.38
C LEU A 157 9.69 -1.02 9.78
N ARG A 158 10.60 -0.08 9.49
CA ARG A 158 10.30 1.21 8.85
C ARG A 158 11.24 1.42 7.66
N PRO A 159 10.98 0.77 6.53
CA PRO A 159 11.90 0.84 5.40
C PRO A 159 11.99 2.25 4.83
N ALA A 160 13.21 2.71 4.56
CA ALA A 160 13.48 4.05 4.03
C ALA A 160 13.22 4.21 2.53
N PHE A 161 12.92 3.12 1.80
CA PHE A 161 12.80 3.12 0.33
C PHE A 161 11.62 3.93 -0.22
N GLN A 162 10.76 4.45 0.65
CA GLN A 162 9.54 5.17 0.24
C GLN A 162 9.77 6.61 -0.16
N LYS A 163 10.86 7.24 0.29
CA LYS A 163 11.16 8.63 -0.05
C LYS A 163 12.19 8.71 -1.16
N PRO A 164 12.02 9.63 -2.12
CA PRO A 164 13.07 9.98 -3.06
C PRO A 164 14.33 10.45 -2.32
N GLN A 165 15.49 10.08 -2.84
CA GLN A 165 16.79 10.48 -2.31
C GLN A 165 17.40 11.54 -3.20
N ARG A 166 17.96 12.60 -2.60
CA ARG A 166 18.66 13.61 -3.36
C ARG A 166 19.99 13.05 -3.87
N ALA A 167 20.12 12.91 -5.19
CA ALA A 167 21.31 12.36 -5.85
C ALA A 167 22.27 13.46 -6.36
N GLY A 168 21.83 14.71 -6.39
CA GLY A 168 22.67 15.84 -6.82
C GLY A 168 22.04 17.20 -6.50
N LYS A 169 22.65 18.29 -7.01
CA LYS A 169 22.18 19.66 -6.75
C LYS A 169 20.73 19.88 -7.20
N ARG A 170 20.36 19.27 -8.33
CA ARG A 170 19.05 19.39 -8.99
C ARG A 170 18.36 18.06 -9.20
N THR A 171 18.98 16.95 -8.79
CA THR A 171 18.56 15.59 -9.16
C THR A 171 18.11 14.81 -7.94
N TRP A 172 16.97 14.14 -8.08
CA TRP A 172 16.40 13.25 -7.09
C TRP A 172 16.20 11.87 -7.71
N SER A 173 16.66 10.84 -7.01
CA SER A 173 16.48 9.44 -7.37
C SER A 173 15.29 8.88 -6.60
N GLY A 174 14.34 8.32 -7.34
CA GLY A 174 13.13 7.71 -6.85
C GLY A 174 12.88 6.37 -7.55
N ARG A 175 11.69 5.83 -7.36
CA ARG A 175 11.28 4.55 -7.95
C ARG A 175 9.82 4.60 -8.36
N ILE A 176 9.46 3.71 -9.29
CA ILE A 176 8.07 3.43 -9.62
C ILE A 176 7.43 2.68 -8.43
N LEU A 177 6.40 3.27 -7.82
CA LEU A 177 5.61 2.63 -6.76
C LEU A 177 4.66 1.59 -7.34
N LYS A 178 4.00 1.94 -8.44
CA LYS A 178 2.95 1.14 -9.06
C LYS A 178 2.75 1.55 -10.51
N ILE A 179 2.40 0.58 -11.35
CA ILE A 179 1.77 0.84 -12.64
C ILE A 179 0.28 0.56 -12.48
N ASP A 180 -0.57 1.54 -12.80
CA ASP A 180 -2.02 1.35 -12.70
C ASP A 180 -2.59 0.53 -13.87
N ARG A 181 -3.89 0.26 -13.83
CA ARG A 181 -4.57 -0.55 -14.86
C ARG A 181 -4.55 0.11 -16.25
N PHE A 182 -4.48 1.44 -16.32
CA PHE A 182 -4.41 2.18 -17.58
C PHE A 182 -2.97 2.22 -18.12
N GLY A 183 -1.99 1.89 -17.27
CA GLY A 183 -0.58 1.89 -17.59
C GLY A 183 0.10 3.22 -17.27
N ASN A 184 -0.52 4.03 -16.41
CA ASN A 184 0.13 5.20 -15.82
C ASN A 184 1.16 4.74 -14.80
N ILE A 185 2.31 5.40 -14.78
CA ILE A 185 3.43 5.05 -13.92
C ILE A 185 3.41 5.97 -12.71
N ILE A 186 3.01 5.44 -11.56
CA ILE A 186 2.98 6.17 -10.29
C ILE A 186 4.36 6.09 -9.65
N THR A 187 4.98 7.23 -9.41
CA THR A 187 6.32 7.32 -8.80
C THR A 187 6.24 7.57 -7.29
N ASN A 188 7.36 7.43 -6.58
CA ASN A 188 7.44 7.80 -5.16
C ASN A 188 7.73 9.29 -4.92
N PHE A 189 7.71 10.13 -5.96
CA PHE A 189 7.82 11.58 -5.82
C PHE A 189 6.46 12.16 -5.42
N HIS A 190 6.33 12.62 -4.17
CA HIS A 190 5.11 13.25 -3.68
C HIS A 190 5.16 14.76 -3.89
N THR A 191 4.04 15.38 -4.29
CA THR A 191 3.97 16.82 -4.62
C THR A 191 4.36 17.72 -3.44
N GLU A 192 4.10 17.28 -2.20
CA GLU A 192 4.52 18.02 -0.99
C GLU A 192 6.04 18.15 -0.84
N ASP A 193 6.82 17.21 -1.40
CA ASP A 193 8.28 17.31 -1.42
C ASP A 193 8.78 18.27 -2.52
N PHE A 194 7.92 18.63 -3.47
CA PHE A 194 8.22 19.46 -4.64
C PHE A 194 7.15 20.56 -4.89
N PRO A 195 6.86 21.45 -3.92
CA PRO A 195 5.70 22.35 -3.95
C PRO A 195 5.72 23.41 -5.06
N ASP A 196 6.90 23.70 -5.64
CA ASP A 196 7.07 24.66 -6.72
C ASP A 196 7.38 23.99 -8.07
N LEU A 197 7.09 22.69 -8.22
CA LEU A 197 7.39 21.96 -9.47
C LEU A 197 6.76 22.64 -10.69
N GLU A 198 5.51 23.12 -10.58
CA GLU A 198 4.79 23.80 -11.67
C GLU A 198 5.42 25.13 -12.09
N LYS A 199 6.22 25.75 -11.21
CA LYS A 199 6.87 27.05 -11.44
C LYS A 199 8.32 26.92 -11.89
N ARG A 200 8.84 25.69 -11.99
CA ARG A 200 10.25 25.41 -12.27
C ARG A 200 10.35 24.56 -13.53
N ASN A 201 11.53 24.61 -14.14
CA ASN A 201 11.83 23.64 -15.17
C ASN A 201 12.12 22.31 -14.48
N PHE A 202 11.63 21.23 -15.07
CA PHE A 202 11.89 19.90 -14.57
C PHE A 202 12.02 18.91 -15.74
N ALA A 203 12.61 17.76 -15.43
CA ALA A 203 12.56 16.59 -16.30
C ALA A 203 12.36 15.35 -15.43
N MET A 204 11.43 14.49 -15.84
CA MET A 204 11.24 13.16 -15.28
C MET A 204 11.84 12.13 -16.23
N VAL A 205 12.77 11.32 -15.71
CA VAL A 205 13.50 10.30 -16.48
C VAL A 205 13.14 8.92 -15.95
N ILE A 206 12.72 8.03 -16.84
CA ILE A 206 12.43 6.62 -16.54
C ILE A 206 13.03 5.77 -17.66
N GLY A 207 14.06 4.99 -17.33
CA GLY A 207 14.82 4.23 -18.33
C GLY A 207 15.42 5.16 -19.40
N PRO A 208 15.25 4.88 -20.71
CA PRO A 208 15.78 5.73 -21.78
C PRO A 208 14.86 6.92 -22.14
N HIS A 209 13.74 7.09 -21.43
CA HIS A 209 12.74 8.11 -21.75
C HIS A 209 12.81 9.28 -20.77
N GLU A 210 12.58 10.48 -21.31
CA GLU A 210 12.51 11.73 -20.56
C GLU A 210 11.23 12.49 -20.97
N THR A 211 10.58 13.13 -20.00
CA THR A 211 9.54 14.13 -20.25
C THR A 211 9.69 15.34 -19.34
N SER A 212 9.48 16.52 -19.90
CA SER A 212 9.44 17.81 -19.20
C SER A 212 8.05 18.47 -19.27
N VAL A 213 7.05 17.73 -19.76
CA VAL A 213 5.69 18.23 -19.94
C VAL A 213 4.91 17.98 -18.67
N LEU A 214 4.35 19.03 -18.07
CA LEU A 214 3.38 18.92 -16.99
C LEU A 214 1.99 19.16 -17.57
N ALA A 215 1.05 18.28 -17.25
CA ALA A 215 -0.36 18.43 -17.60
C ALA A 215 -1.22 18.39 -16.34
N HIS A 216 -2.32 19.14 -16.34
CA HIS A 216 -3.34 19.08 -15.29
C HIS A 216 -4.43 18.06 -15.61
N THR A 217 -4.62 17.74 -16.89
CA THR A 217 -5.56 16.74 -17.36
C THR A 217 -4.97 15.90 -18.48
N TYR A 218 -5.48 14.68 -18.67
CA TYR A 218 -5.03 13.78 -19.74
C TYR A 218 -5.22 14.34 -21.15
N ALA A 219 -6.10 15.34 -21.33
CA ALA A 219 -6.42 15.95 -22.62
C ALA A 219 -5.45 17.07 -23.04
N GLU A 220 -4.59 17.55 -22.13
CA GLU A 220 -3.65 18.64 -22.39
C GLU A 220 -2.36 18.20 -23.09
N SER A 221 -2.14 16.88 -23.24
CA SER A 221 -0.97 16.34 -23.93
C SER A 221 -1.29 15.90 -25.36
N GLY A 222 -0.30 16.03 -26.26
CA GLY A 222 -0.42 15.55 -27.62
C GLY A 222 -0.62 14.03 -27.69
N PRO A 223 -1.30 13.49 -28.72
CA PRO A 223 -1.44 12.05 -28.89
C PRO A 223 -0.07 11.33 -28.87
N GLY A 224 0.07 10.38 -27.94
CA GLY A 224 1.30 9.61 -27.78
C GLY A 224 2.43 10.35 -27.05
N GLU A 225 2.26 11.60 -26.60
CA GLU A 225 3.28 12.31 -25.82
C GLU A 225 3.30 11.85 -24.37
N LEU A 226 4.50 11.65 -23.80
CA LEU A 226 4.66 11.38 -22.38
C LEU A 226 4.56 12.70 -21.60
N PHE A 227 3.81 12.70 -20.51
CA PHE A 227 3.71 13.85 -19.63
C PHE A 227 3.69 13.42 -18.17
N VAL A 228 4.03 14.34 -17.29
CA VAL A 228 3.83 14.24 -15.85
C VAL A 228 2.49 14.84 -15.48
N ILE A 229 1.75 14.17 -14.61
CA ILE A 229 0.54 14.69 -13.97
C ILE A 229 0.64 14.46 -12.46
N VAL A 230 0.05 15.36 -11.67
CA VAL A 230 -0.13 15.11 -10.24
C VAL A 230 -1.35 14.21 -10.07
N GLY A 231 -1.11 12.96 -9.68
CA GLY A 231 -2.15 11.99 -9.40
C GLY A 231 -3.06 12.42 -8.26
N SER A 232 -4.26 11.86 -8.20
CA SER A 232 -5.22 12.11 -7.11
C SER A 232 -4.71 11.68 -5.74
N SER A 233 -3.69 10.83 -5.70
CA SER A 233 -2.97 10.39 -4.51
C SER A 233 -1.83 11.33 -4.07
N GLY A 234 -1.61 12.43 -4.80
CA GLY A 234 -0.56 13.42 -4.53
C GLY A 234 0.83 13.05 -5.07
N TYR A 235 0.96 11.90 -5.76
CA TYR A 235 2.22 11.48 -6.36
C TYR A 235 2.33 11.96 -7.82
N LEU A 236 3.56 12.18 -8.28
CA LEU A 236 3.83 12.43 -9.69
C LEU A 236 3.66 11.13 -10.48
N GLU A 237 2.87 11.20 -11.54
CA GLU A 237 2.57 10.09 -12.43
C GLU A 237 3.08 10.41 -13.83
N VAL A 238 3.73 9.44 -14.49
CA VAL A 238 4.08 9.53 -15.91
C VAL A 238 3.02 8.79 -16.73
N SER A 239 2.39 9.52 -17.63
CA SER A 239 1.21 9.08 -18.38
C SER A 239 1.36 9.38 -19.87
N VAL A 240 0.51 8.77 -20.69
CA VAL A 240 0.44 9.03 -22.14
C VAL A 240 -1.02 9.14 -22.55
N SER A 241 -1.36 10.10 -23.40
CA SER A 241 -2.75 10.28 -23.83
C SER A 241 -3.27 9.04 -24.56
N GLN A 242 -4.38 8.49 -24.07
CA GLN A 242 -5.07 7.32 -24.63
C GLN A 242 -4.17 6.07 -24.84
N GLY A 243 -3.17 5.88 -23.99
CA GLY A 243 -2.27 4.73 -24.07
C GLY A 243 -1.68 4.33 -22.73
N SER A 244 -0.74 3.38 -22.77
CA SER A 244 -0.01 2.91 -21.60
C SER A 244 1.42 3.45 -21.63
N ALA A 245 1.75 4.31 -20.67
CA ALA A 245 3.10 4.84 -20.51
C ALA A 245 4.08 3.71 -20.16
N ALA A 246 3.67 2.78 -19.30
CA ALA A 246 4.46 1.61 -18.94
C ALA A 246 4.83 0.74 -20.16
N LYS A 247 3.89 0.47 -21.07
CA LYS A 247 4.19 -0.27 -22.31
C LYS A 247 5.10 0.50 -23.25
N LYS A 248 4.89 1.82 -23.36
CA LYS A 248 5.71 2.69 -24.20
C LYS A 248 7.16 2.75 -23.70
N ILE A 249 7.35 2.84 -22.38
CA ILE A 249 8.68 2.93 -21.76
C ILE A 249 9.35 1.56 -21.62
N GLY A 250 8.56 0.50 -21.43
CA GLY A 250 9.06 -0.85 -21.16
C GLY A 250 9.59 -1.02 -19.74
N CYS A 251 8.89 -0.47 -18.75
CA CYS A 251 9.28 -0.51 -17.33
C CYS A 251 8.33 -1.35 -16.46
N GLU A 252 8.80 -1.65 -15.25
CA GLU A 252 8.07 -2.39 -14.22
C GLU A 252 8.08 -1.65 -12.87
N SER A 253 7.17 -2.04 -11.96
CA SER A 253 7.18 -1.54 -10.58
C SER A 253 8.56 -1.76 -9.93
N GLY A 254 8.98 -0.81 -9.11
CA GLY A 254 10.31 -0.83 -8.49
C GLY A 254 11.46 -0.37 -9.39
N ALA A 255 11.26 -0.13 -10.69
CA ALA A 255 12.31 0.46 -11.53
C ALA A 255 12.68 1.89 -11.07
N LEU A 256 13.88 2.33 -11.42
CA LEU A 256 14.39 3.66 -11.10
C LEU A 256 13.60 4.74 -11.84
N ALA A 257 13.32 5.85 -11.16
CA ALA A 257 12.85 7.09 -11.76
C ALA A 257 13.72 8.24 -11.23
N GLU A 258 14.06 9.21 -12.07
CA GLU A 258 14.80 10.40 -11.67
C GLU A 258 14.01 11.66 -11.94
N LEU A 259 14.01 12.58 -10.99
CA LEU A 259 13.39 13.90 -11.11
C LEU A 259 14.48 14.97 -11.03
N LEU A 260 14.63 15.72 -12.11
CA LEU A 260 15.52 16.88 -12.19
C LEU A 260 14.67 18.15 -12.05
N VAL A 261 15.08 19.12 -11.22
CA VAL A 261 14.35 20.39 -11.01
C VAL A 261 15.31 21.58 -10.97
N TRP A 262 15.16 22.55 -11.88
CA TRP A 262 16.03 23.74 -11.99
C TRP A 262 15.29 25.06 -12.11
#